data_AF-A0A662G653-F1
#
_entry.id   AF-A0A662G653-F1
#
_cell.length_a   1.000
_cell.length_b   1.000
_cell.length_c   1.000
_cell.angle_alpha   90.00
_cell.angle_beta   90.00
_cell.angle_gamma   90.00
#
_symmetry.space_group_name_H-M   'P 1'
#
loop_
_entity.id
_entity.type
_entity.pdbx_description
1 polymer ?
#
loop_
_entity_poly.entity_id
_entity_poly.type
_entity_poly.pdbx_seq_one_letter_code
_entity_poly.pdbx_strand_id
1 'polypeptide(L)'
;MGEGEYGIAPVIDFYAFGQIATKGPDVIGFIYPPAGNGSHTVINPDSIAILKGAPHPKLAYEFTKFVLSYNGQKLLFEDPINRLPVREDVYAEAPEGYFNPFEANLTLMTYDSDLGTQRWEIVNNLYDALLVNRHAELKGAWSDIISANKTLYDAKAAGYDISKGLEKLDEALYELTKVPIDEDWAETYADEFVENDTFREEMLAQWDSFAIDKYRNASDLAWEASTTVTSFIIEHLSNVAQQNLWLGLSGGLIIGLIIGVVSVGLYYRRKWAMAAE
;
A
#
# COMPACT_ATOMS: atom_id res chain seq x y z
N MET A 1 2.22 13.76 -5.68
CA MET A 1 3.32 13.72 -6.65
C MET A 1 3.44 15.03 -7.40
N GLY A 2 2.47 15.39 -8.25
CA GLY A 2 2.47 16.64 -9.01
C GLY A 2 2.79 17.88 -8.16
N GLU A 3 2.14 18.03 -7.01
CA GLU A 3 2.29 19.18 -6.11
C GLU A 3 3.45 19.06 -5.10
N GLY A 4 4.32 18.05 -5.24
CA GLY A 4 5.47 17.85 -4.34
C GLY A 4 5.14 17.29 -2.94
N GLU A 5 3.89 16.94 -2.66
CA GLU A 5 3.46 16.39 -1.36
C GLU A 5 3.99 14.97 -1.06
N TYR A 6 4.34 14.22 -2.11
CA TYR A 6 4.79 12.83 -2.03
C TYR A 6 6.00 12.63 -2.95
N GLY A 7 6.92 11.75 -2.57
CA GLY A 7 8.16 11.46 -3.31
C GLY A 7 8.07 10.32 -4.34
N ILE A 8 7.13 9.38 -4.18
CA ILE A 8 6.83 8.31 -5.15
C ILE A 8 5.37 7.85 -4.96
N ALA A 9 4.67 7.51 -6.05
CA ALA A 9 3.33 6.92 -5.99
C ALA A 9 3.03 6.08 -7.25
N PRO A 10 2.20 5.03 -7.15
CA PRO A 10 1.65 4.37 -8.32
C PRO A 10 0.75 5.33 -9.09
N VAL A 11 0.81 5.28 -10.42
CA VAL A 11 0.04 6.15 -11.31
C VAL A 11 -0.17 5.46 -12.66
N ILE A 12 -1.25 5.83 -13.36
CA ILE A 12 -1.46 5.42 -14.75
C ILE A 12 -0.60 6.32 -15.66
N ASP A 13 0.08 5.71 -16.62
CA ASP A 13 1.10 6.32 -17.47
C ASP A 13 0.67 7.65 -18.12
N PHE A 14 -0.51 7.71 -18.74
CA PHE A 14 -0.96 8.91 -19.43
C PHE A 14 -1.18 10.11 -18.48
N TYR A 15 -1.55 9.87 -17.21
CA TYR A 15 -1.59 10.94 -16.20
C TYR A 15 -0.18 11.45 -15.88
N ALA A 16 0.80 10.55 -15.80
CA ALA A 16 2.19 10.92 -15.59
C ALA A 16 2.74 11.72 -16.79
N PHE A 17 2.47 11.27 -18.02
CA PHE A 17 2.86 11.99 -19.24
C PHE A 17 2.26 13.39 -19.30
N GLY A 18 0.98 13.55 -18.95
CA GLY A 18 0.36 14.89 -18.86
C GLY A 18 1.03 15.80 -17.82
N GLN A 19 1.42 15.26 -16.65
CA GLN A 19 2.15 16.02 -15.63
C GLN A 19 3.57 16.37 -16.08
N ILE A 20 4.28 15.46 -16.76
CA ILE A 20 5.62 15.71 -17.32
C ILE A 20 5.55 16.78 -18.41
N ALA A 21 4.56 16.73 -19.29
CA ALA A 21 4.33 17.76 -20.31
C ALA A 21 4.06 19.14 -19.68
N THR A 22 3.37 19.18 -18.54
CA THR A 22 3.02 20.43 -17.83
C THR A 22 4.16 20.98 -16.98
N LYS A 23 4.89 20.12 -16.25
CA LYS A 23 5.87 20.51 -15.21
C LYS A 23 7.33 20.33 -15.61
N GLY A 24 7.59 19.58 -16.69
CA GLY A 24 8.92 19.27 -17.20
C GLY A 24 9.51 18.00 -16.59
N PRO A 25 10.33 17.26 -17.37
CA PRO A 25 10.94 15.99 -16.95
C PRO A 25 11.99 16.14 -15.82
N ASP A 26 12.50 17.36 -15.60
CA ASP A 26 13.43 17.65 -14.49
C ASP A 26 12.74 17.71 -13.12
N VAL A 27 11.40 17.81 -13.10
CA VAL A 27 10.60 17.96 -11.87
C VAL A 27 9.92 16.64 -11.51
N ILE A 28 9.39 15.93 -12.50
CA ILE A 28 8.66 14.67 -12.30
C ILE A 28 9.18 13.66 -13.32
N GLY A 29 9.47 12.46 -12.84
CA GLY A 29 9.79 11.30 -13.66
C GLY A 29 8.68 10.25 -13.63
N PHE A 30 8.68 9.37 -14.62
CA PHE A 30 7.84 8.19 -14.68
C PHE A 30 8.69 6.99 -15.09
N ILE A 31 8.47 5.85 -14.45
CA ILE A 31 9.11 4.59 -14.80
C ILE A 31 8.06 3.48 -14.79
N TYR A 32 8.18 2.56 -15.75
CA TYR A 32 7.54 1.25 -15.66
C TYR A 32 8.44 0.36 -14.80
N PRO A 33 7.98 -0.13 -13.62
CA PRO A 33 8.82 -0.94 -12.76
C PRO A 33 9.25 -2.23 -13.48
N PRO A 34 10.58 -2.54 -13.50
CA PRO A 34 11.07 -3.73 -14.16
C PRO A 34 10.58 -4.99 -13.43
N ALA A 35 10.42 -6.07 -14.18
CA ALA A 35 10.04 -7.37 -13.65
C ALA A 35 10.97 -7.84 -12.52
N GLY A 36 10.39 -8.25 -11.37
CA GLY A 36 11.13 -8.83 -10.25
C GLY A 36 10.22 -9.40 -9.17
N ASN A 37 10.79 -9.91 -8.07
CA ASN A 37 10.03 -10.44 -6.93
C ASN A 37 9.15 -9.33 -6.31
N GLY A 38 7.87 -9.30 -6.70
CA GLY A 38 6.88 -8.36 -6.20
C GLY A 38 6.80 -7.01 -6.93
N SER A 39 7.50 -6.82 -8.04
CA SER A 39 7.39 -5.61 -8.87
C SER A 39 6.87 -5.95 -10.26
N HIS A 40 5.68 -5.44 -10.58
CA HIS A 40 4.99 -5.68 -11.83
C HIS A 40 4.47 -4.37 -12.41
N THR A 41 4.71 -4.16 -13.70
CA THR A 41 3.92 -3.23 -14.49
C THR A 41 2.60 -3.91 -14.83
N VAL A 42 1.48 -3.31 -14.40
CA VAL A 42 0.15 -3.80 -14.74
C VAL A 42 -0.28 -3.14 -16.05
N ILE A 43 -0.56 -3.97 -17.06
CA ILE A 43 -1.19 -3.53 -18.31
C ILE A 43 -2.63 -4.01 -18.30
N ASN A 44 -3.57 -3.08 -18.30
CA ASN A 44 -4.99 -3.38 -18.34
C ASN A 44 -5.61 -2.82 -19.64
N PRO A 45 -6.12 -3.66 -20.55
CA PRO A 45 -6.78 -3.17 -21.76
C PRO A 45 -8.16 -2.59 -21.45
N ASP A 46 -8.40 -1.35 -21.87
CA ASP A 46 -9.72 -0.75 -21.78
C ASP A 46 -10.66 -1.35 -22.83
N SER A 47 -11.79 -1.87 -22.36
CA SER A 47 -12.78 -2.54 -23.20
C SER A 47 -13.87 -1.59 -23.71
N ILE A 48 -14.39 -1.86 -24.91
CA ILE A 48 -15.55 -1.17 -25.49
C ILE A 48 -16.64 -2.19 -25.84
N ALA A 49 -17.89 -1.89 -25.51
CA ALA A 49 -19.04 -2.77 -25.75
C ALA A 49 -20.26 -2.00 -26.28
N ILE A 50 -21.11 -2.69 -27.04
CA ILE A 50 -22.42 -2.18 -27.48
C ILE A 50 -23.48 -2.70 -26.51
N LEU A 51 -24.19 -1.79 -25.85
CA LEU A 51 -25.23 -2.15 -24.88
C LEU A 51 -26.41 -2.86 -25.55
N LYS A 52 -27.00 -3.83 -24.83
CA LYS A 52 -28.23 -4.50 -25.24
C LYS A 52 -29.36 -3.48 -25.36
N GLY A 53 -30.04 -3.46 -26.51
CA GLY A 53 -31.12 -2.51 -26.77
C GLY A 53 -30.66 -1.09 -27.17
N ALA A 54 -29.39 -0.90 -27.54
CA ALA A 54 -28.91 0.38 -28.05
C ALA A 54 -29.83 0.90 -29.19
N PRO A 55 -30.26 2.18 -29.16
CA PRO A 55 -31.24 2.71 -30.11
C PRO A 55 -30.72 2.77 -31.55
N HIS A 56 -29.39 2.77 -31.73
CA HIS A 56 -28.72 2.84 -33.03
C HIS A 56 -27.61 1.78 -33.13
N PRO A 57 -27.96 0.47 -33.18
CA PRO A 57 -26.98 -0.61 -33.06
C PRO A 57 -26.00 -0.66 -34.23
N LYS A 58 -26.44 -0.29 -35.44
CA LYS A 58 -25.57 -0.20 -36.63
C LYS A 58 -24.53 0.89 -36.51
N LEU A 59 -24.92 2.08 -36.01
CA LEU A 59 -23.98 3.18 -35.83
C LEU A 59 -22.99 2.88 -34.70
N ALA A 60 -23.46 2.30 -33.59
CA ALA A 60 -22.59 1.85 -32.51
C ALA A 60 -21.54 0.85 -33.01
N TYR A 61 -21.96 -0.09 -33.87
CA TYR A 61 -21.05 -1.05 -34.50
C TYR A 61 -19.99 -0.39 -35.40
N GLU A 62 -20.39 0.56 -36.26
CA GLU A 62 -19.42 1.30 -37.08
C GLU A 62 -18.46 2.15 -36.24
N PHE A 63 -18.95 2.74 -35.13
CA PHE A 63 -18.09 3.45 -34.18
C PHE A 63 -17.08 2.52 -33.51
N THR A 64 -17.50 1.34 -33.02
CA THR A 64 -16.58 0.34 -32.46
C THR A 64 -15.53 -0.10 -33.48
N LYS A 65 -15.94 -0.32 -34.74
CA LYS A 65 -14.99 -0.61 -35.83
C LYS A 65 -13.99 0.52 -36.04
N PHE A 66 -14.42 1.77 -35.97
CA PHE A 66 -13.52 2.92 -36.05
C PHE A 66 -12.54 2.95 -34.87
N VAL A 67 -13.01 2.79 -33.63
CA VAL A 67 -12.16 2.77 -32.43
C VAL A 67 -11.07 1.70 -32.53
N LEU A 68 -11.39 0.52 -33.07
CA LEU A 68 -10.44 -0.59 -33.24
C LEU A 68 -9.68 -0.58 -34.59
N SER A 69 -9.93 0.42 -35.44
CA SER A 69 -9.22 0.55 -36.72
C SER A 69 -7.81 1.12 -36.52
N TYR A 70 -6.94 0.94 -37.52
CA TYR A 70 -5.61 1.56 -37.52
C TYR A 70 -5.68 3.07 -37.26
N ASN A 71 -6.57 3.79 -37.97
CA ASN A 71 -6.72 5.24 -37.83
C ASN A 71 -7.26 5.63 -36.45
N GLY A 72 -8.24 4.91 -35.91
CA GLY A 72 -8.79 5.21 -34.58
C GLY A 72 -7.79 4.95 -33.47
N GLN A 73 -7.02 3.88 -33.57
CA GLN A 73 -5.94 3.55 -32.64
C GLN A 73 -4.76 4.53 -32.74
N LYS A 74 -4.43 5.01 -33.95
CA LYS A 74 -3.38 6.03 -34.15
C LYS A 74 -3.67 7.33 -33.40
N LEU A 75 -4.93 7.73 -33.29
CA LEU A 75 -5.34 8.92 -32.53
C LEU A 75 -4.95 8.83 -31.04
N LEU A 76 -4.74 7.64 -30.49
CA LEU A 76 -4.40 7.49 -29.08
C LEU A 76 -3.04 8.09 -28.70
N PHE A 77 -2.13 8.25 -29.66
CA PHE A 77 -0.85 8.95 -29.46
C PHE A 77 -0.98 10.47 -29.36
N GLU A 78 -2.11 11.05 -29.76
CA GLU A 78 -2.27 12.51 -29.80
C GLU A 78 -2.42 13.08 -28.39
N ASP A 79 -1.87 14.27 -28.15
CA ASP A 79 -2.15 15.05 -26.95
C ASP A 79 -3.58 15.63 -27.04
N PRO A 80 -4.40 15.59 -25.98
CA PRO A 80 -4.08 15.16 -24.61
C PRO A 80 -4.44 13.70 -24.29
N ILE A 81 -4.65 12.83 -25.29
CA ILE A 81 -5.06 11.43 -25.09
C ILE A 81 -3.92 10.60 -24.51
N ASN A 82 -2.74 10.60 -25.15
CA ASN A 82 -1.51 9.96 -24.69
C ASN A 82 -1.69 8.52 -24.16
N ARG A 83 -2.49 7.70 -24.84
CA ARG A 83 -2.75 6.29 -24.48
C ARG A 83 -1.98 5.31 -25.36
N LEU A 84 -1.84 4.08 -24.86
CA LEU A 84 -1.21 2.98 -25.58
C LEU A 84 -2.24 2.30 -26.51
N PRO A 85 -2.02 2.25 -27.83
CA PRO A 85 -2.83 1.44 -28.72
C PRO A 85 -2.77 -0.05 -28.38
N VAL A 86 -3.88 -0.75 -28.59
CA VAL A 86 -3.96 -2.23 -28.47
C VAL A 86 -3.53 -2.95 -29.77
N ARG A 87 -3.20 -2.19 -30.80
CA ARG A 87 -2.78 -2.68 -32.11
C ARG A 87 -1.28 -2.49 -32.29
N GLU A 88 -0.55 -3.60 -32.43
CA GLU A 88 0.91 -3.59 -32.63
C GLU A 88 1.31 -2.83 -33.90
N ASP A 89 0.57 -2.99 -35.01
CA ASP A 89 0.87 -2.37 -36.30
C ASP A 89 0.85 -0.83 -36.26
N VAL A 90 0.15 -0.24 -35.29
CA VAL A 90 0.04 1.22 -35.12
C VAL A 90 1.31 1.81 -34.53
N TYR A 91 2.14 1.03 -33.80
CA TYR A 91 3.37 1.53 -33.18
C TYR A 91 4.46 1.91 -34.19
N ALA A 92 4.32 1.51 -35.46
CA ALA A 92 5.15 2.04 -36.55
C ALA A 92 5.04 3.57 -36.70
N GLU A 93 3.98 4.18 -36.16
CA GLU A 93 3.76 5.63 -36.15
C GLU A 93 3.75 6.23 -34.73
N ALA A 94 4.27 5.50 -33.74
CA ALA A 94 4.44 6.03 -32.40
C ALA A 94 5.47 7.19 -32.41
N PRO A 95 5.27 8.22 -31.56
CA PRO A 95 6.27 9.26 -31.35
C PRO A 95 7.63 8.68 -30.91
N GLU A 96 8.72 9.39 -31.20
CA GLU A 96 10.05 8.97 -30.76
C GLU A 96 10.11 8.85 -29.22
N GLY A 97 10.62 7.72 -28.72
CA GLY A 97 10.72 7.43 -27.29
C GLY A 97 9.40 7.03 -26.62
N TYR A 98 8.31 6.88 -27.36
CA TYR A 98 7.04 6.39 -26.81
C TYR A 98 7.15 4.92 -26.40
N PHE A 99 6.53 4.56 -25.29
CA PHE A 99 6.59 3.20 -24.78
C PHE A 99 5.83 2.22 -25.68
N ASN A 100 6.50 1.15 -26.11
CA ASN A 100 5.91 0.07 -26.89
C ASN A 100 5.78 -1.22 -26.03
N PRO A 101 4.57 -1.59 -25.58
CA PRO A 101 4.37 -2.77 -24.76
C PRO A 101 4.63 -4.10 -25.52
N PHE A 102 4.62 -4.09 -26.86
CA PHE A 102 4.87 -5.28 -27.68
C PHE A 102 6.36 -5.62 -27.81
N GLU A 103 7.23 -4.64 -27.63
CA GLU A 103 8.69 -4.80 -27.67
C GLU A 103 9.34 -4.78 -26.27
N ALA A 104 8.58 -4.39 -25.25
CA ALA A 104 9.07 -4.30 -23.89
C ALA A 104 9.23 -5.70 -23.25
N ASN A 105 10.37 -5.92 -22.59
CA ASN A 105 10.56 -7.12 -21.78
C ASN A 105 9.88 -6.93 -20.40
N LEU A 106 8.59 -7.23 -20.35
CA LEU A 106 7.76 -7.11 -19.15
C LEU A 106 7.36 -8.48 -18.63
N THR A 107 7.44 -8.67 -17.32
CA THR A 107 6.72 -9.77 -16.65
C THR A 107 5.36 -9.25 -16.26
N LEU A 108 4.38 -9.54 -17.11
CA LEU A 108 2.98 -9.24 -16.85
C LEU A 108 2.46 -10.11 -15.71
N MET A 109 1.63 -9.53 -14.86
CA MET A 109 0.85 -10.30 -13.90
C MET A 109 -0.18 -11.14 -14.64
N THR A 110 -0.29 -12.43 -14.29
CA THR A 110 -1.42 -13.25 -14.73
C THR A 110 -2.65 -12.84 -13.92
N TYR A 111 -3.65 -12.28 -14.57
CA TYR A 111 -4.92 -11.90 -13.95
C TYR A 111 -6.04 -12.80 -14.45
N ASP A 112 -6.77 -13.40 -13.50
CA ASP A 112 -7.97 -14.18 -13.77
C ASP A 112 -9.20 -13.30 -13.45
N SER A 113 -9.91 -12.88 -14.50
CA SER A 113 -11.07 -12.00 -14.36
C SER A 113 -12.26 -12.68 -13.71
N ASP A 114 -12.41 -13.99 -13.90
CA ASP A 114 -13.53 -14.75 -13.34
C ASP A 114 -13.31 -14.91 -11.83
N LEU A 115 -12.08 -15.27 -11.44
CA LEU A 115 -11.68 -15.32 -10.04
C LEU A 115 -11.75 -13.94 -9.37
N GLY A 116 -11.31 -12.89 -10.07
CA GLY A 116 -11.42 -11.50 -9.60
C GLY A 116 -12.87 -11.06 -9.39
N THR A 117 -13.78 -11.46 -10.27
CA THR A 117 -15.21 -11.20 -10.16
C THR A 117 -15.82 -11.96 -8.99
N GLN A 118 -15.50 -13.25 -8.87
CA GLN A 118 -15.99 -14.10 -7.78
C GLN A 118 -15.57 -13.56 -6.40
N ARG A 119 -14.35 -13.05 -6.28
CA ARG A 119 -13.79 -12.53 -5.02
C ARG A 119 -14.07 -11.04 -4.78
N TRP A 120 -14.79 -10.36 -5.69
CA TRP A 120 -14.93 -8.90 -5.68
C TRP A 120 -15.44 -8.34 -4.35
N GLU A 121 -16.58 -8.84 -3.87
CA GLU A 121 -17.18 -8.35 -2.61
C GLU A 121 -16.29 -8.69 -1.40
N ILE A 122 -15.72 -9.89 -1.36
CA ILE A 122 -14.81 -10.32 -0.28
C ILE A 122 -13.60 -9.38 -0.18
N VAL A 123 -12.91 -9.12 -1.30
CA VAL A 123 -11.71 -8.29 -1.32
C VAL A 123 -12.00 -6.85 -0.93
N ASN A 124 -13.11 -6.26 -1.41
CA ASN A 124 -13.50 -4.91 -1.02
C ASN A 124 -13.83 -4.82 0.48
N ASN A 125 -14.56 -5.80 1.01
CA ASN A 125 -14.91 -5.81 2.44
C ASN A 125 -13.68 -6.07 3.33
N LEU A 126 -12.72 -6.90 2.90
CA LEU A 126 -11.43 -7.03 3.58
C LEU A 126 -10.64 -5.72 3.56
N TYR A 127 -10.65 -5.00 2.43
CA TYR A 127 -10.01 -3.70 2.32
C TYR A 127 -10.61 -2.72 3.34
N ASP A 128 -11.94 -2.68 3.43
CA ASP A 128 -12.62 -1.80 4.39
C ASP A 128 -12.32 -2.20 5.84
N ALA A 129 -12.48 -3.47 6.20
CA ALA A 129 -12.26 -3.96 7.55
C ALA A 129 -10.80 -3.76 8.01
N LEU A 130 -9.83 -4.07 7.15
CA LEU A 130 -8.42 -4.02 7.50
C LEU A 130 -7.85 -2.60 7.36
N LEU A 131 -8.12 -1.89 6.26
CA LEU A 131 -7.36 -0.68 5.92
C LEU A 131 -8.12 0.62 6.18
N VAL A 132 -9.45 0.62 6.04
CA VAL A 132 -10.28 1.84 6.10
C VAL A 132 -10.86 2.06 7.50
N ASN A 133 -11.62 1.09 8.00
CA ASN A 133 -12.38 1.21 9.26
C ASN A 133 -11.46 1.40 10.46
N ARG A 134 -10.32 0.72 10.45
CA ARG A 134 -9.30 0.72 11.51
C ARG A 134 -8.03 1.46 11.11
N HIS A 135 -8.17 2.49 10.27
CA HIS A 135 -7.03 3.22 9.72
C HIS A 135 -6.14 3.87 10.81
N ALA A 136 -6.73 4.36 11.90
CA ALA A 136 -5.97 4.99 12.98
C ALA A 136 -5.11 3.98 13.75
N GLU A 137 -5.66 2.80 14.01
CA GLU A 137 -5.03 1.63 14.61
C GLU A 137 -3.90 1.09 13.74
N LEU A 138 -4.17 0.88 12.45
CA LEU A 138 -3.18 0.47 11.45
C LEU A 138 -2.00 1.46 11.38
N LYS A 139 -2.28 2.77 11.32
CA LYS A 139 -1.24 3.81 11.35
C LYS A 139 -0.43 3.77 12.65
N GLY A 140 -1.08 3.49 13.78
CA GLY A 140 -0.41 3.31 15.07
C GLY A 140 0.60 2.16 15.01
N ALA A 141 0.16 0.98 14.58
CA ALA A 141 1.02 -0.19 14.46
C ALA A 141 2.22 0.05 13.52
N TRP A 142 1.99 0.67 12.35
CA TRP A 142 3.08 1.06 11.46
C TRP A 142 4.06 2.04 12.11
N SER A 143 3.54 3.05 12.82
CA SER A 143 4.38 4.02 13.53
C SER A 143 5.25 3.36 14.60
N ASP A 144 4.71 2.38 15.32
CA ASP A 144 5.45 1.62 16.34
C ASP A 144 6.56 0.78 15.70
N ILE A 145 6.28 0.06 14.61
CA ILE A 145 7.28 -0.70 13.84
C ILE A 145 8.38 0.22 13.29
N ILE A 146 8.02 1.36 12.69
CA ILE A 146 9.01 2.31 12.15
C ILE A 146 9.89 2.88 13.27
N SER A 147 9.29 3.18 14.43
CA SER A 147 10.02 3.70 15.60
C SER A 147 10.96 2.65 16.21
N ALA A 148 10.51 1.40 16.27
CA ALA A 148 11.33 0.27 16.71
C ALA A 148 12.51 0.05 15.76
N ASN A 149 12.26 0.03 14.45
CA ASN A 149 13.29 -0.08 13.43
C ASN A 149 14.34 1.02 13.58
N LYS A 150 13.91 2.29 13.73
CA LYS A 150 14.82 3.41 13.96
C LYS A 150 15.68 3.19 15.21
N THR A 151 15.06 2.80 16.33
CA THR A 151 15.75 2.54 17.60
C THR A 151 16.84 1.46 17.44
N LEU A 152 16.54 0.38 16.72
CA LEU A 152 17.52 -0.67 16.42
C LEU A 152 18.67 -0.14 15.59
N TYR A 153 18.40 0.62 14.52
CA TYR A 153 19.49 1.15 13.69
C TYR A 153 20.34 2.22 14.40
N ASP A 154 19.76 3.02 15.29
CA ASP A 154 20.51 3.91 16.17
C ASP A 154 21.41 3.11 17.13
N ALA A 155 20.91 2.02 17.70
CA ALA A 155 21.69 1.11 18.56
C ALA A 155 22.84 0.44 17.79
N LYS A 156 22.58 -0.01 16.56
CA LYS A 156 23.60 -0.58 15.67
C LYS A 156 24.72 0.42 15.37
N ALA A 157 24.37 1.68 15.11
CA ALA A 157 25.35 2.74 14.89
C ALA A 157 26.21 3.00 16.15
N ALA A 158 25.65 2.78 17.33
CA ALA A 158 26.38 2.83 18.61
C ALA A 158 27.14 1.52 18.96
N GLY A 159 27.12 0.52 18.08
CA GLY A 159 27.91 -0.72 18.23
C GLY A 159 27.21 -1.85 19.01
N TYR A 160 25.90 -1.75 19.25
CA TYR A 160 25.14 -2.82 19.89
C TYR A 160 24.72 -3.90 18.87
N ASP A 161 24.62 -5.14 19.32
CA ASP A 161 24.01 -6.23 18.55
C ASP A 161 22.48 -6.05 18.51
N ILE A 162 21.93 -6.10 17.31
CA ILE A 162 20.49 -5.90 17.05
C ILE A 162 19.81 -7.15 16.49
N SER A 163 20.52 -8.27 16.37
CA SER A 163 20.04 -9.45 15.65
C SER A 163 18.69 -9.94 16.18
N LYS A 164 18.53 -10.05 17.51
CA LYS A 164 17.25 -10.41 18.15
C LYS A 164 16.16 -9.36 17.96
N GLY A 165 16.54 -8.09 17.90
CA GLY A 165 15.60 -7.00 17.64
C GLY A 165 15.06 -7.06 16.22
N LEU A 166 15.90 -7.38 15.24
CA LEU A 166 15.49 -7.58 13.85
C LEU A 166 14.56 -8.79 13.69
N GLU A 167 14.88 -9.92 14.34
CA GLU A 167 13.99 -11.10 14.35
C GLU A 167 12.58 -10.74 14.86
N LYS A 168 12.51 -9.98 15.97
CA LYS A 168 11.24 -9.51 16.54
C LYS A 168 10.52 -8.49 15.66
N LEU A 169 11.26 -7.63 14.97
CA LEU A 169 10.70 -6.68 14.03
C LEU A 169 10.10 -7.39 12.80
N ASP A 170 10.75 -8.45 12.32
CA ASP A 170 10.23 -9.29 11.25
C ASP A 170 8.95 -10.02 11.69
N GLU A 171 8.89 -10.51 12.93
CA GLU A 171 7.65 -11.05 13.52
C GLU A 171 6.53 -9.98 13.54
N ALA A 172 6.84 -8.74 13.92
CA ALA A 172 5.87 -7.64 13.94
C ALA A 172 5.34 -7.32 12.54
N LEU A 173 6.22 -7.28 11.53
CA LEU A 173 5.85 -7.06 10.13
C LEU A 173 5.01 -8.21 9.58
N TYR A 174 5.37 -9.44 9.90
CA TYR A 174 4.61 -10.62 9.53
C TYR A 174 3.20 -10.56 10.15
N GLU A 175 3.09 -10.29 11.44
CA GLU A 175 1.80 -10.12 12.12
C GLU A 175 0.98 -9.02 11.44
N LEU A 176 1.56 -7.85 11.18
CA LEU A 176 0.89 -6.70 10.55
C LEU A 176 0.45 -6.95 9.10
N THR A 177 0.95 -7.99 8.44
CA THR A 177 0.60 -8.32 7.04
C THR A 177 -0.32 -9.52 6.90
N LYS A 178 -0.70 -10.19 8.01
CA LYS A 178 -1.67 -11.29 7.98
C LYS A 178 -3.04 -10.86 7.45
N VAL A 179 -3.74 -11.79 6.81
CA VAL A 179 -5.13 -11.67 6.37
C VAL A 179 -5.97 -12.74 7.08
N PRO A 180 -7.26 -12.48 7.37
CA PRO A 180 -8.09 -13.39 8.17
C PRO A 180 -8.58 -14.62 7.39
N ILE A 181 -8.41 -14.62 6.07
CA ILE A 181 -8.84 -15.68 5.17
C ILE A 181 -7.73 -15.99 4.16
N ASP A 182 -7.80 -17.18 3.58
CA ASP A 182 -6.94 -17.61 2.48
C ASP A 182 -7.76 -17.83 1.20
N GLU A 183 -7.11 -18.36 0.17
CA GLU A 183 -7.72 -18.61 -1.12
C GLU A 183 -8.80 -19.70 -1.08
N ASP A 184 -8.59 -20.75 -0.28
CA ASP A 184 -9.51 -21.87 -0.13
C ASP A 184 -10.80 -21.41 0.56
N TRP A 185 -10.69 -20.55 1.58
CA TRP A 185 -11.86 -19.91 2.20
C TRP A 185 -12.61 -19.06 1.19
N ALA A 186 -11.90 -18.21 0.42
CA ALA A 186 -12.53 -17.34 -0.57
C ALA A 186 -13.25 -18.13 -1.66
N GLU A 187 -12.69 -19.25 -2.13
CA GLU A 187 -13.34 -20.14 -3.09
C GLU A 187 -14.56 -20.84 -2.50
N THR A 188 -14.47 -21.31 -1.25
CA THR A 188 -15.54 -22.07 -0.59
C THR A 188 -16.75 -21.20 -0.26
N TYR A 189 -16.53 -19.96 0.17
CA TYR A 189 -17.56 -19.11 0.76
C TYR A 189 -17.95 -17.89 -0.09
N ALA A 190 -17.42 -17.73 -1.31
CA ALA A 190 -17.73 -16.58 -2.18
C ALA A 190 -19.23 -16.36 -2.37
N ASP A 191 -19.95 -17.38 -2.84
CA ASP A 191 -21.38 -17.26 -3.14
C ASP A 191 -22.19 -17.00 -1.86
N GLU A 192 -21.90 -17.72 -0.77
CA GLU A 192 -22.58 -17.53 0.52
C GLU A 192 -22.33 -16.13 1.09
N PHE A 193 -21.10 -15.61 0.99
CA PHE A 193 -20.76 -14.25 1.43
C PHE A 193 -21.54 -13.18 0.67
N VAL A 194 -21.81 -13.39 -0.62
CA VAL A 194 -22.58 -12.45 -1.44
C VAL A 194 -24.08 -12.57 -1.18
N GLU A 195 -24.61 -13.79 -1.10
CA GLU A 195 -26.06 -14.04 -1.07
C GLU A 195 -26.67 -14.02 0.34
N ASN A 196 -25.88 -14.27 1.38
CA ASN A 196 -26.36 -14.37 2.77
C ASN A 196 -25.86 -13.19 3.63
N ASP A 197 -26.73 -12.20 3.81
CA ASP A 197 -26.45 -10.99 4.60
C ASP A 197 -26.01 -11.32 6.05
N THR A 198 -26.66 -12.29 6.70
CA THR A 198 -26.33 -12.68 8.07
C THR A 198 -24.93 -13.28 8.16
N PHE A 199 -24.60 -14.22 7.26
CA PHE A 199 -23.26 -14.81 7.21
C PHE A 199 -22.20 -13.73 6.92
N ARG A 200 -22.48 -12.83 5.98
CA ARG A 200 -21.59 -11.71 5.69
C ARG A 200 -21.35 -10.83 6.90
N GLU A 201 -22.39 -10.39 7.60
CA GLU A 201 -22.26 -9.56 8.82
C GLU A 201 -21.44 -10.25 9.91
N GLU A 202 -21.63 -11.56 10.10
CA GLU A 202 -20.82 -12.35 11.03
C GLU A 202 -19.34 -12.38 10.63
N MET A 203 -19.04 -12.54 9.34
CA MET A 203 -17.66 -12.51 8.84
C MET A 203 -17.03 -11.13 8.98
N LEU A 204 -17.76 -10.06 8.68
CA LEU A 204 -17.27 -8.68 8.84
C LEU A 204 -16.92 -8.37 10.30
N ALA A 205 -17.75 -8.80 11.25
CA ALA A 205 -17.47 -8.64 12.68
C ALA A 205 -16.22 -9.43 13.12
N GLN A 206 -16.02 -10.63 12.57
CA GLN A 206 -14.82 -11.43 12.82
C GLN A 206 -13.57 -10.78 12.23
N TRP A 207 -13.64 -10.25 11.01
CA TRP A 207 -12.51 -9.57 10.36
C TRP A 207 -12.15 -8.27 11.05
N ASP A 208 -13.13 -7.53 11.56
CA ASP A 208 -12.88 -6.32 12.36
C ASP A 208 -12.15 -6.66 13.67
N SER A 209 -12.63 -7.67 14.40
CA SER A 209 -11.97 -8.15 15.62
C SER A 209 -10.54 -8.64 15.35
N PHE A 210 -10.37 -9.40 14.25
CA PHE A 210 -9.06 -9.84 13.78
C PHE A 210 -8.12 -8.67 13.50
N ALA A 211 -8.61 -7.60 12.84
CA ALA A 211 -7.81 -6.41 12.53
C ALA A 211 -7.28 -5.75 13.81
N ILE A 212 -8.15 -5.56 14.81
CA ILE A 212 -7.78 -4.94 16.10
C ILE A 212 -6.69 -5.77 16.80
N ASP A 213 -6.92 -7.08 16.92
CA ASP A 213 -5.96 -7.98 17.58
C ASP A 213 -4.62 -8.01 16.86
N LYS A 214 -4.64 -8.11 15.53
CA LYS A 214 -3.46 -8.07 14.67
C LYS A 214 -2.64 -6.79 14.87
N TYR A 215 -3.29 -5.62 14.92
CA TYR A 215 -2.60 -4.34 15.12
C TYR A 215 -2.00 -4.21 16.51
N ARG A 216 -2.74 -4.62 17.54
CA ARG A 216 -2.23 -4.67 18.91
C ARG A 216 -1.01 -5.59 19.02
N ASN A 217 -1.10 -6.81 18.49
CA ASN A 217 -0.03 -7.79 18.55
C ASN A 217 1.23 -7.31 17.79
N ALA A 218 1.06 -6.69 16.62
CA ALA A 218 2.17 -6.11 15.86
C ALA A 218 2.86 -4.97 16.64
N SER A 219 2.09 -4.08 17.28
CA SER A 219 2.63 -3.04 18.16
C SER A 219 3.38 -3.62 19.35
N ASP A 220 2.85 -4.66 20.00
CA ASP A 220 3.51 -5.33 21.13
C ASP A 220 4.85 -5.97 20.71
N LEU A 221 4.89 -6.64 19.55
CA LEU A 221 6.11 -7.21 18.98
C LEU A 221 7.14 -6.12 18.61
N ALA A 222 6.70 -4.99 18.06
CA ALA A 222 7.58 -3.85 17.78
C ALA A 222 8.17 -3.24 19.07
N TRP A 223 7.37 -3.19 20.13
CA TRP A 223 7.85 -2.78 21.44
C TRP A 223 8.88 -3.78 22.00
N GLU A 224 8.60 -5.09 21.94
CA GLU A 224 9.55 -6.13 22.32
C GLU A 224 10.87 -6.00 21.55
N ALA A 225 10.81 -5.80 20.23
CA ALA A 225 11.98 -5.56 19.38
C ALA A 225 12.84 -4.40 19.92
N SER A 226 12.21 -3.28 20.25
CA SER A 226 12.91 -2.11 20.82
C SER A 226 13.58 -2.40 22.16
N THR A 227 12.95 -3.21 23.02
CA THR A 227 13.51 -3.54 24.34
C THR A 227 14.70 -4.50 24.28
N THR A 228 14.95 -5.18 23.15
CA THR A 228 16.15 -6.03 23.00
C THR A 228 17.46 -5.25 23.15
N VAL A 229 17.43 -3.94 22.88
CA VAL A 229 18.56 -3.01 23.03
C VAL A 229 18.40 -2.11 24.27
N THR A 230 17.82 -2.62 25.35
CA THR A 230 17.57 -1.82 26.59
C THR A 230 18.81 -1.10 27.11
N SER A 231 20.00 -1.72 27.05
CA SER A 231 21.25 -1.07 27.47
C SER A 231 21.57 0.20 26.67
N PHE A 232 21.36 0.17 25.34
CA PHE A 232 21.47 1.35 24.49
C PHE A 232 20.44 2.41 24.88
N ILE A 233 19.18 2.03 25.12
CA ILE A 233 18.13 2.97 25.51
C ILE A 233 18.50 3.70 26.82
N ILE A 234 18.97 2.96 27.82
CA ILE A 234 19.39 3.54 29.11
C ILE A 234 20.56 4.51 28.90
N GLU A 235 21.58 4.12 28.15
CA GLU A 235 22.74 4.95 27.88
C GLU A 235 22.37 6.22 27.10
N HIS A 236 21.57 6.08 26.05
CA HIS A 236 21.09 7.19 25.24
C HIS A 236 20.29 8.20 26.08
N LEU A 237 19.34 7.72 26.89
CA LEU A 237 18.55 8.58 27.79
C LEU A 237 19.44 9.26 28.85
N SER A 238 20.44 8.55 29.39
CA SER A 238 21.41 9.12 30.32
C SER A 238 22.23 10.23 29.67
N ASN A 239 22.71 10.02 28.44
CA ASN A 239 23.49 11.01 27.70
C ASN A 239 22.65 12.25 27.33
N VAL A 240 21.41 12.06 26.88
CA VAL A 240 20.46 13.16 26.63
C VAL A 240 20.15 13.93 27.91
N ALA A 241 19.93 13.22 29.02
CA ALA A 241 19.73 13.82 30.33
C ALA A 241 20.93 14.68 30.76
N GLN A 242 22.15 14.15 30.63
CA GLN A 242 23.38 14.88 30.93
C GLN A 242 23.56 16.12 30.05
N GLN A 243 23.32 16.00 28.74
CA GLN A 243 23.39 17.14 27.81
C GLN A 243 22.36 18.22 28.14
N ASN A 244 21.12 17.84 28.47
CA ASN A 244 20.07 18.79 28.84
C ASN A 244 20.34 19.48 30.18
N LEU A 245 20.90 18.75 31.16
CA LEU A 245 21.43 19.31 32.41
C LEU A 245 22.55 20.32 32.14
N TRP A 246 23.45 20.02 31.20
CA TRP A 246 24.55 20.91 30.79
C TRP A 246 24.05 22.17 30.08
N LEU A 247 22.95 22.07 29.32
CA LEU A 247 22.30 23.18 28.61
C LEU A 247 21.33 24.01 29.48
N GLY A 248 21.19 23.70 30.77
CA GLY A 248 20.36 24.48 31.70
C GLY A 248 18.85 24.28 31.56
N LEU A 249 18.40 23.24 30.83
CA LEU A 249 16.99 22.84 30.78
C LEU A 249 16.69 22.01 32.04
N SER A 250 15.91 22.58 32.95
CA SER A 250 15.69 22.05 34.30
C SER A 250 15.17 20.60 34.31
N GLY A 251 15.68 19.80 35.25
CA GLY A 251 15.52 18.33 35.34
C GLY A 251 14.09 17.76 35.43
N GLY A 252 13.04 18.58 35.32
CA GLY A 252 11.66 18.13 35.17
C GLY A 252 11.36 17.46 33.82
N LEU A 253 12.10 17.80 32.76
CA LEU A 253 11.94 17.20 31.42
C LEU A 253 12.42 15.74 31.36
N ILE A 254 13.43 15.37 32.15
CA ILE A 254 14.03 14.03 32.18
C ILE A 254 13.11 13.02 32.86
N ILE A 255 12.53 13.41 34.01
CA ILE A 255 11.47 12.63 34.65
C ILE A 255 10.26 12.56 33.71
N GLY A 256 9.91 13.65 33.02
CA GLY A 256 8.84 13.68 32.02
C GLY A 256 9.07 12.79 30.78
N LEU A 257 10.31 12.49 30.39
CA LEU A 257 10.64 11.61 29.25
C LEU A 257 10.69 10.14 29.63
N ILE A 258 11.21 9.79 30.82
CA ILE A 258 11.18 8.40 31.33
C ILE A 258 9.75 8.03 31.74
N ILE A 259 9.07 8.92 32.49
CA ILE A 259 7.62 8.82 32.69
C ILE A 259 6.93 8.90 31.34
N GLY A 260 7.42 9.67 30.37
CA GLY A 260 6.88 9.74 29.01
C GLY A 260 6.89 8.40 28.31
N VAL A 261 8.01 7.68 28.25
CA VAL A 261 8.13 6.36 27.61
C VAL A 261 7.32 5.31 28.37
N VAL A 262 7.38 5.30 29.70
CA VAL A 262 6.59 4.37 30.54
C VAL A 262 5.09 4.70 30.47
N SER A 263 4.72 5.98 30.46
CA SER A 263 3.33 6.44 30.34
C SER A 263 2.82 6.30 28.94
N VAL A 264 3.65 6.39 27.90
CA VAL A 264 3.30 6.07 26.51
C VAL A 264 3.05 4.58 26.39
N GLY A 265 3.92 3.71 26.96
CA GLY A 265 3.66 2.27 27.03
C GLY A 265 2.39 1.92 27.81
N LEU A 266 2.14 2.57 28.95
CA LEU A 266 0.90 2.39 29.73
C LEU A 266 -0.34 3.00 29.05
N TYR A 267 -0.17 4.10 28.32
CA TYR A 267 -1.20 4.79 27.54
C TYR A 267 -1.61 3.95 26.34
N TYR A 268 -0.65 3.37 25.60
CA TYR A 268 -0.95 2.45 24.50
C TYR A 268 -1.65 1.19 25.01
N ARG A 269 -1.17 0.58 26.10
CA ARG A 269 -1.87 -0.54 26.75
C ARG A 269 -3.31 -0.18 27.15
N ARG A 270 -3.55 1.02 27.68
CA ARG A 270 -4.91 1.51 28.01
C ARG A 270 -5.75 1.86 26.80
N LYS A 271 -5.17 2.46 25.75
CA LYS A 271 -5.86 2.80 24.51
C LYS A 271 -6.43 1.54 23.85
N TRP A 272 -5.65 0.46 23.81
CA TRP A 272 -6.11 -0.81 23.27
C TRP A 272 -7.10 -1.54 24.19
N ALA A 273 -7.00 -1.38 25.52
CA ALA A 273 -8.00 -1.90 26.44
C ALA A 273 -9.38 -1.21 26.27
N MET A 274 -9.41 0.08 25.92
CA MET A 274 -10.67 0.81 25.64
C MET A 274 -11.19 0.59 24.22
N ALA A 275 -10.35 0.13 23.28
CA ALA A 275 -10.78 -0.20 21.91
C ALA A 275 -11.35 -1.63 21.79
N ALA A 276 -11.21 -2.44 22.85
CA ALA A 276 -11.70 -3.82 22.95
C ALA A 276 -13.04 -3.93 23.72
N GLU A 277 -13.61 -2.82 24.18
CA GLU A 277 -14.97 -2.68 24.74
C GLU A 277 -15.92 -2.07 23.70
#